data_AF-A0A351NFU0-F1
#
_entry.id   AF-A0A351NFU0-F1
#
_cell.length_a   1.000
_cell.length_b   1.000
_cell.length_c   1.000
_cell.angle_alpha   90.00
_cell.angle_beta   90.00
_cell.angle_gamma   90.00
#
_symmetry.space_group_name_H-M   'P 1'
#
loop_
_entity.id
_entity.type
_entity.pdbx_description
1 polymer ?
#
loop_
_entity_poly.entity_id
_entity_poly.type
_entity_poly.pdbx_seq_one_letter_code
_entity_poly.pdbx_strand_id
1 'polypeptide(L)' 'EPTGNLDEETAESILKLLRSINEEQGTAIIMVTHNRSITERYPGRIFEIKDEKCEEKTL' A
#
# COMPACT_ATOMS: atom_id res chain seq x y z
N GLU A 1 -0.19 -0.71 -9.37
CA GLU A 1 -0.43 -1.68 -8.29
C GLU A 1 0.62 -2.78 -8.34
N PRO A 2 1.40 -3.00 -7.27
CA PRO A 2 2.52 -3.96 -7.28
C PRO A 2 2.09 -5.42 -7.09
N THR A 3 0.84 -5.66 -6.67
CA THR A 3 0.29 -6.99 -6.38
C THR A 3 -0.69 -7.49 -7.44
N GLY A 4 -0.86 -6.75 -8.55
CA GLY A 4 -1.75 -7.15 -9.64
C GLY A 4 -1.26 -8.46 -10.26
N ASN A 5 -2.16 -9.44 -10.42
CA ASN A 5 -1.87 -10.76 -11.00
C ASN A 5 -0.97 -11.68 -10.14
N LEU A 6 -0.86 -11.41 -8.83
CA LEU A 6 -0.18 -12.31 -7.88
C LEU A 6 -1.22 -13.06 -7.03
N ASP A 7 -0.87 -14.26 -6.60
CA ASP A 7 -1.58 -14.93 -5.52
C ASP A 7 -1.38 -14.18 -4.19
N GLU A 8 -2.22 -14.48 -3.21
CA GLU A 8 -2.24 -13.79 -1.92
C GLU A 8 -0.93 -13.94 -1.14
N GLU A 9 -0.29 -15.10 -1.20
CA GLU A 9 0.97 -15.38 -0.48
C GLU A 9 2.13 -14.57 -1.08
N THR A 10 2.23 -14.56 -2.41
CA THR A 10 3.25 -13.79 -3.13
C THR A 10 3.04 -12.29 -2.91
N ALA A 11 1.80 -11.81 -2.98
CA ALA A 11 1.47 -10.41 -2.73
C ALA A 11 1.87 -9.96 -1.33
N GLU A 12 1.55 -10.76 -0.31
CA GLU A 12 1.93 -10.49 1.09
C GLU A 12 3.44 -10.44 1.27
N SER A 13 4.18 -11.34 0.62
CA SER A 13 5.64 -11.37 0.68
C SER A 13 6.27 -10.11 0.08
N ILE A 14 5.73 -9.59 -1.03
CA ILE A 14 6.17 -8.31 -1.61
C ILE A 14 5.89 -7.13 -0.67
N LEU A 15 4.70 -7.07 -0.06
CA LEU A 15 4.35 -6.00 0.87
C LEU A 15 5.27 -5.99 2.11
N LYS A 16 5.61 -7.17 2.65
CA LYS A 16 6.57 -7.30 3.74
C LYS A 16 7.97 -6.82 3.35
N LEU A 17 8.44 -7.17 2.15
CA LEU A 17 9.73 -6.71 1.64
C LEU A 17 9.76 -5.18 1.48
N LEU A 18 8.71 -4.59 0.91
CA LEU A 18 8.60 -3.14 0.80
C LEU A 18 8.65 -2.51 2.19
N ARG A 19 7.90 -3.05 3.16
CA ARG A 19 7.92 -2.57 4.54
C ARG A 19 9.30 -2.62 5.17
N SER A 20 10.04 -3.72 5.00
CA SER A 20 11.40 -3.84 5.57
C SER A 20 12.35 -2.81 4.96
N ILE A 21 12.27 -2.55 3.64
CA ILE A 21 13.08 -1.52 2.97
C ILE A 21 12.77 -0.12 3.53
N ASN A 22 11.50 0.20 3.80
CA ASN A 22 11.11 1.46 4.44
C ASN A 22 11.72 1.58 5.85
N GLU A 23 11.60 0.54 6.68
CA GLU A 23 12.05 0.55 8.07
C GLU A 23 13.58 0.55 8.20
N GLU A 24 14.28 -0.24 7.39
CA GLU A 24 15.73 -0.41 7.47
C GLU A 24 16.49 0.76 6.82
N GLN A 25 15.97 1.32 5.73
CA GLN A 25 16.67 2.35 4.95
C GLN A 25 16.07 3.75 5.12
N GLY A 26 14.97 3.89 5.86
CA GLY A 26 14.26 5.17 6.03
C GLY A 26 13.67 5.71 4.72
N THR A 27 13.42 4.84 3.75
CA THR A 27 12.93 5.23 2.42
C THR A 27 11.42 5.44 2.42
N ALA A 28 10.91 6.46 1.73
CA ALA A 28 9.47 6.63 1.57
C ALA A 28 8.91 5.67 0.51
N ILE A 29 7.77 5.04 0.79
CA ILE A 29 7.08 4.15 -0.16
C ILE A 29 5.72 4.74 -0.50
N ILE A 30 5.49 4.92 -1.80
CA ILE A 30 4.19 5.32 -2.37
C ILE A 30 3.66 4.12 -3.14
N MET A 31 2.47 3.66 -2.78
CA MET A 31 1.81 2.52 -3.39
C MET A 31 0.38 2.87 -3.80
N VAL A 32 -0.01 2.39 -4.97
CA VAL A 32 -1.39 2.47 -5.48
C VAL A 32 -1.98 1.07 -5.48
N THR A 33 -3.17 0.91 -4.90
CA THR A 33 -3.89 -0.37 -4.87
C THR A 33 -5.41 -0.14 -4.93
N HIS A 34 -6.13 -1.13 -5.45
CA HIS A 34 -7.59 -1.19 -5.33
C HIS A 34 -8.04 -2.03 -4.12
N ASN A 35 -7.11 -2.68 -3.41
CA ASN A 35 -7.40 -3.56 -2.29
C ASN A 35 -7.36 -2.82 -0.94
N ARG A 36 -8.54 -2.53 -0.38
CA ARG A 36 -8.69 -1.86 0.92
C ARG A 36 -8.12 -2.64 2.11
N SER A 37 -8.06 -3.97 2.05
CA SER A 37 -7.48 -4.76 3.15
C SER A 37 -5.98 -4.48 3.36
N ILE A 38 -5.28 -4.01 2.31
CA ILE A 38 -3.87 -3.64 2.42
C ILE A 38 -3.73 -2.39 3.27
N THR A 39 -4.62 -1.41 3.13
CA THR A 39 -4.56 -0.16 3.90
C THR A 39 -4.83 -0.35 5.39
N GLU A 40 -5.56 -1.40 5.75
CA GLU A 40 -5.79 -1.79 7.16
C GLU A 40 -4.58 -2.52 7.76
N ARG A 41 -3.97 -3.44 6.99
CA ARG A 41 -2.81 -4.22 7.43
C ARG A 41 -1.51 -3.40 7.49
N TYR A 42 -1.38 -2.44 6.58
CA TYR A 42 -0.18 -1.60 6.42
C TYR A 42 -0.56 -0.12 6.58
N PRO A 43 -0.79 0.35 7.82
CA PRO A 43 -1.24 1.70 8.08
C PRO A 43 -0.18 2.73 7.65
N GLY A 44 -0.67 3.83 7.10
CA GLY A 44 0.12 4.96 6.63
C GLY A 44 -0.81 6.10 6.22
N ARG A 45 -0.29 7.08 5.49
CA ARG A 45 -1.13 8.12 4.90
C ARG A 45 -1.91 7.53 3.73
N ILE A 46 -3.23 7.58 3.80
CA ILE A 46 -4.11 7.02 2.78
C ILE A 46 -4.73 8.16 1.99
N PHE A 47 -4.57 8.10 0.68
CA PHE A 47 -5.24 8.99 -0.26
C PHE A 47 -6.25 8.17 -1.07
N GLU A 48 -7.53 8.51 -1.00
CA GLU A 48 -8.56 7.90 -1.83
C GLU A 48 -8.76 8.74 -3.09
N ILE A 49 -8.69 8.08 -4.25
CA ILE A 49 -9.01 8.69 -5.54
C ILE A 49 -10.42 8.26 -5.94
N LYS A 50 -11.34 9.20 -6.07
CA LYS A 50 -12.73 8.97 -6.48
C LYS A 50 -13.29 10.20 -7.19
N ASP A 51 -14.10 9.99 -8.24
CA ASP A 51 -14.80 11.06 -8.97
C ASP A 51 -13.85 12.20 -9.40
N GLU A 52 -12.68 11.83 -9.96
CA GLU A 52 -11.59 12.73 -10.37
C GLU A 52 -10.96 13.57 -9.24
N LYS A 53 -11.30 13.27 -7.98
CA LYS A 53 -10.74 13.91 -6.79
C LYS A 53 -9.81 12.96 -6.04
N CYS A 54 -8.81 13.55 -5.38
CA CYS A 54 -7.89 12.85 -4.48
C CYS A 54 -8.01 13.49 -3.10
N GLU A 55 -8.42 12.72 -2.11
CA GLU A 55 -8.65 13.18 -0.74
C GLU A 55 -7.86 12.33 0.25
N GLU A 56 -7.16 12.97 1.19
CA GLU A 56 -6.52 12.27 2.30
C GLU A 56 -7.61 11.75 3.25
N LYS A 57 -7.64 10.44 3.47
CA LYS A 57 -8.50 9.83 4.47
C LYS A 57 -7.85 9.98 5.84
N THR A 58 -8.48 10.76 6.68
CA THR A 58 -8.23 10.70 8.13
C THR A 58 -8.93 9.44 8.65
N LEU A 59 -8.16 8.39 8.93
CA LEU A 59 -8.64 7.22 9.66
C LEU A 59 -8.79 7.54 11.15
#